data_AF-A0AAN7EAG8-F1
#
_entry.id   AF-A0AAN7EAG8-F1
#
_cell.length_a   1.000
_cell.length_b   1.000
_cell.length_c   1.000
_cell.angle_alpha   90.00
_cell.angle_beta   90.00
_cell.angle_gamma   90.00
#
_symmetry.space_group_name_H-M   'P 1'
#
loop_
_entity.id
_entity.type
_entity.pdbx_description
1 polymer ?
#
loop_
_entity_poly.entity_id
_entity_poly.type
_entity_poly.pdbx_seq_one_letter_code
_entity_poly.pdbx_strand_id
1 'polypeptide(L)'
;MAFPTNKETSSSFTPQWKYDVFLIFRGEDTCYGFRDHLYQVLCDKNFNTFINDNFQRGEEVSVELLKAIDLSMISIIIFSKNYTSSTWCLNELVRILECRKNGQLVLPVFYKGSPTEVSKQERKFGLALAKHEENFKDNMSKVQRWRIALCEVGSLSGWHYNNGYVYLIISLMIFKIKLERFI
;
A
#
# COMPACT_ATOMS: atom_id res chain seq x y z
N MET A 1 8.64 22.90 -53.10
CA MET A 1 7.97 21.80 -52.38
C MET A 1 8.31 21.95 -50.92
N ALA A 2 7.33 22.24 -50.07
CA ALA A 2 7.55 22.33 -48.62
C ALA A 2 7.28 20.95 -48.00
N PHE A 3 8.23 20.43 -47.24
CA PHE A 3 8.06 19.18 -46.50
C PHE A 3 7.15 19.43 -45.29
N PRO A 4 6.17 18.55 -45.00
CA PRO A 4 5.35 18.69 -43.81
C PRO A 4 6.20 18.37 -42.58
N THR A 5 6.28 19.31 -41.64
CA THR A 5 6.87 19.10 -40.33
C THR A 5 5.85 18.33 -39.49
N ASN A 6 6.12 17.06 -39.22
CA ASN A 6 5.34 16.28 -38.26
C ASN A 6 5.51 16.93 -36.88
N LYS A 7 4.44 17.58 -36.43
CA LYS A 7 4.34 18.06 -35.05
C LYS A 7 4.04 16.84 -34.18
N GLU A 8 5.09 16.21 -33.66
CA GLU A 8 4.96 15.20 -32.63
C GLU A 8 4.20 15.82 -31.45
N THR A 9 2.97 15.39 -31.27
CA THR A 9 2.16 15.75 -30.12
C THR A 9 2.63 14.81 -29.01
N SER A 10 3.46 15.30 -28.09
CA SER A 10 3.75 14.55 -26.88
C SER A 10 2.43 14.44 -26.10
N SER A 11 1.78 13.28 -26.17
CA SER A 11 0.75 12.98 -25.18
C SER A 11 1.48 12.80 -23.86
N SER A 12 1.45 13.81 -23.00
CA SER A 12 1.75 13.60 -21.60
C SER A 12 0.77 12.53 -21.10
N PHE A 13 1.27 11.31 -20.86
CA PHE A 13 0.56 10.32 -20.09
C PHE A 13 0.48 10.84 -18.66
N THR A 14 -0.44 11.77 -18.39
CA THR A 14 -0.91 11.97 -17.03
C THR A 14 -1.67 10.70 -16.68
N PRO A 15 -1.22 9.90 -15.69
CA PRO A 15 -1.98 8.73 -15.29
C PRO A 15 -3.35 9.23 -14.85
N GLN A 16 -4.40 8.81 -15.54
CA GLN A 16 -5.75 9.17 -15.17
C GLN A 16 -6.15 8.30 -13.98
N TRP A 17 -5.63 8.68 -12.81
CA TRP A 17 -5.94 8.03 -11.54
C TRP A 17 -7.46 8.05 -11.35
N LYS A 18 -8.05 6.88 -11.12
CA LYS A 18 -9.47 6.75 -10.76
C LYS A 18 -9.69 7.07 -9.29
N TYR A 19 -8.75 6.65 -8.44
CA TYR A 19 -8.82 6.83 -6.99
C TYR A 19 -7.67 7.72 -6.51
N ASP A 20 -7.97 8.58 -5.55
CA ASP A 20 -6.93 9.37 -4.87
C ASP A 20 -6.10 8.47 -3.96
N VAL A 21 -6.76 7.54 -3.25
CA VAL A 21 -6.13 6.70 -2.23
C VAL A 21 -6.59 5.25 -2.35
N PHE A 22 -5.63 4.32 -2.32
CA PHE A 22 -5.84 2.90 -2.03
C PHE A 22 -5.41 2.61 -0.60
N LEU A 23 -6.32 2.14 0.25
CA LEU A 23 -6.06 1.82 1.64
C LEU A 23 -6.00 0.30 1.83
N ILE A 24 -4.82 -0.21 2.22
CA ILE A 24 -4.58 -1.64 2.46
C ILE A 24 -4.16 -1.90 3.91
N PHE A 25 -4.77 -2.94 4.49
CA PHE A 25 -4.56 -3.38 5.85
C PHE A 25 -4.91 -4.86 5.97
N ARG A 26 -4.48 -5.48 7.08
CA ARG A 26 -4.93 -6.82 7.44
C ARG A 26 -6.30 -6.72 8.11
N GLY A 27 -7.34 -7.23 7.42
CA GLY A 27 -8.73 -7.18 7.89
C GLY A 27 -8.96 -7.75 9.28
N GLU A 28 -8.28 -8.85 9.64
CA GLU A 28 -8.42 -9.52 10.94
C GLU A 28 -7.73 -8.79 12.11
N ASP A 29 -6.90 -7.78 11.85
CA ASP A 29 -6.16 -7.10 12.90
C ASP A 29 -7.02 -6.02 13.58
N THR A 30 -6.77 -5.78 14.87
CA THR A 30 -7.49 -4.78 15.69
C THR A 30 -7.09 -3.33 15.36
N CYS A 31 -6.84 -3.03 14.09
CA CYS A 31 -6.55 -1.69 13.59
C CYS A 31 -7.82 -0.88 13.29
N TYR A 32 -9.01 -1.47 13.46
CA TYR A 32 -10.32 -0.86 13.20
C TYR A 32 -10.42 0.59 13.68
N GLY A 33 -10.08 0.90 14.93
CA GLY A 33 -10.15 2.29 15.43
C GLY A 33 -9.29 3.29 14.64
N PHE A 34 -8.04 2.95 14.33
CA PHE A 34 -7.17 3.84 13.53
C PHE A 34 -7.60 3.88 12.07
N ARG A 35 -7.88 2.72 11.47
CA ARG A 35 -8.31 2.56 10.08
C ARG A 35 -9.60 3.35 9.82
N ASP A 36 -10.59 3.17 10.68
CA ASP A 36 -11.92 3.77 10.53
C ASP A 36 -11.85 5.28 10.63
N HIS A 37 -11.08 5.78 11.61
CA HIS A 37 -10.84 7.22 11.73
C HIS A 37 -10.11 7.77 10.50
N LEU A 38 -9.09 7.07 9.99
CA LEU A 38 -8.37 7.49 8.79
C LEU A 38 -9.30 7.52 7.57
N TYR A 39 -10.07 6.45 7.37
CA TYR A 39 -11.01 6.34 6.26
C TYR A 39 -12.10 7.42 6.34
N GLN A 40 -12.68 7.65 7.52
CA GLN A 40 -13.66 8.70 7.74
C GLN A 40 -13.10 10.09 7.39
N VAL A 41 -11.89 10.42 7.86
CA VAL A 41 -11.28 11.72 7.55
C VAL A 41 -10.93 11.84 6.05
N LEU A 42 -10.53 10.75 5.38
CA LEU A 42 -10.33 10.75 3.93
C LEU A 42 -11.64 11.08 3.18
N CYS A 43 -12.75 10.45 3.59
CA CYS A 43 -14.08 10.74 3.07
C CYS A 43 -14.51 12.18 3.35
N ASP A 44 -14.37 12.66 4.58
CA ASP A 44 -14.72 14.04 4.99
C ASP A 44 -13.93 15.10 4.20
N LYS A 45 -12.75 14.76 3.69
CA LYS A 45 -11.91 15.62 2.85
C LYS A 45 -12.08 15.39 1.35
N ASN A 46 -13.09 14.61 0.94
CA ASN A 46 -13.43 14.31 -0.45
C ASN A 46 -12.27 13.66 -1.23
N PHE A 47 -11.53 12.74 -0.58
CA PHE A 47 -10.62 11.85 -1.28
C PHE A 47 -11.37 10.60 -1.74
N ASN A 48 -11.36 10.33 -3.05
CA ASN A 48 -11.92 9.12 -3.61
C ASN A 48 -11.05 7.92 -3.19
N THR A 49 -11.49 7.23 -2.13
CA THR A 49 -10.69 6.21 -1.44
C THR A 49 -11.24 4.81 -1.71
N PHE A 50 -10.42 3.93 -2.28
CA PHE A 50 -10.69 2.51 -2.35
C PHE A 50 -10.16 1.81 -1.07
N ILE A 51 -11.03 1.15 -0.33
CA ILE A 51 -10.67 0.40 0.88
C ILE A 51 -10.60 -1.09 0.60
N ASN A 52 -9.45 -1.71 0.88
CA ASN A 52 -9.31 -3.15 0.77
C ASN A 52 -9.72 -3.86 2.07
N ASP A 53 -11.01 -4.21 2.19
CA ASP A 53 -11.47 -5.06 3.27
C ASP A 53 -11.24 -6.54 2.93
N ASN A 54 -10.08 -7.04 3.33
CA ASN A 54 -9.62 -8.41 3.10
C ASN A 54 -10.46 -9.50 3.81
N PHE A 55 -11.52 -9.14 4.53
CA PHE A 55 -12.33 -10.05 5.36
C PHE A 55 -13.22 -11.02 4.56
N GLN A 56 -13.59 -10.71 3.31
CA GLN A 56 -14.62 -11.45 2.56
C GLN A 56 -14.12 -12.24 1.33
N ARG A 57 -12.81 -12.39 1.12
CA ARG A 57 -12.28 -12.94 -0.13
C ARG A 57 -11.79 -14.39 -0.01
N GLY A 58 -12.04 -15.17 -1.07
CA GLY A 58 -11.44 -16.49 -1.31
C GLY A 58 -9.99 -16.38 -1.83
N GLU A 59 -9.36 -17.51 -2.15
CA GLU A 59 -7.90 -17.68 -2.41
C GLU A 59 -7.27 -16.76 -3.48
N GLU A 60 -8.05 -16.14 -4.36
CA GLU A 60 -7.55 -15.38 -5.51
C GLU A 60 -7.74 -13.85 -5.38
N VAL A 61 -6.71 -13.09 -5.78
CA VAL A 61 -6.78 -11.62 -5.82
C VAL A 61 -7.73 -11.20 -6.95
N SER A 62 -8.83 -10.51 -6.63
CA SER A 62 -9.79 -10.12 -7.68
C SER A 62 -9.18 -9.14 -8.69
N VAL A 63 -9.54 -9.29 -9.96
CA VAL A 63 -9.14 -8.39 -11.05
C VAL A 63 -9.48 -6.93 -10.74
N GLU A 64 -10.61 -6.70 -10.08
CA GLU A 64 -11.05 -5.38 -9.65
C GLU A 64 -10.11 -4.74 -8.64
N LEU A 65 -9.52 -5.54 -7.75
CA LEU A 65 -8.58 -5.05 -6.75
C LEU A 65 -7.24 -4.66 -7.38
N LEU A 66 -6.72 -5.49 -8.28
CA LEU A 66 -5.50 -5.13 -9.03
C LEU A 66 -5.70 -3.86 -9.84
N LYS A 67 -6.87 -3.71 -10.49
CA LYS A 67 -7.24 -2.45 -11.17
C LYS A 67 -7.33 -1.27 -10.22
N ALA A 68 -7.87 -1.47 -9.01
CA ALA A 68 -7.93 -0.42 -8.01
C ALA A 68 -6.53 0.03 -7.58
N ILE A 69 -5.60 -0.90 -7.35
CA ILE A 69 -4.19 -0.60 -7.06
C ILE A 69 -3.58 0.19 -8.23
N ASP A 70 -3.76 -0.27 -9.46
CA ASP A 70 -3.17 0.35 -10.65
C ASP A 70 -3.69 1.76 -10.93
N LEU A 71 -4.96 2.01 -10.60
CA LEU A 71 -5.63 3.29 -10.86
C LEU A 71 -5.64 4.22 -9.64
N SER A 72 -4.83 3.94 -8.62
CA SER A 72 -4.73 4.79 -7.42
C SER A 72 -3.49 5.67 -7.45
N MET A 73 -3.64 6.94 -7.10
CA MET A 73 -2.51 7.88 -7.02
C MET A 73 -1.60 7.59 -5.82
N ILE A 74 -2.21 7.26 -4.67
CA ILE A 74 -1.51 7.02 -3.41
C ILE A 74 -1.94 5.67 -2.84
N SER A 75 -0.98 4.84 -2.43
CA SER A 75 -1.23 3.62 -1.67
C SER A 75 -0.81 3.80 -0.21
N ILE A 76 -1.76 3.74 0.72
CA ILE A 76 -1.51 3.77 2.17
C ILE A 76 -1.52 2.34 2.71
N ILE A 77 -0.40 1.93 3.31
CA ILE A 77 -0.21 0.55 3.79
C ILE A 77 -0.12 0.54 5.31
N ILE A 78 -1.12 -0.04 5.98
CA ILE A 78 -1.12 -0.17 7.44
C ILE A 78 -0.49 -1.51 7.84
N PHE A 79 0.77 -1.47 8.25
CA PHE A 79 1.50 -2.61 8.78
C PHE A 79 1.13 -2.87 10.23
N SER A 80 0.29 -3.87 10.44
CA SER A 80 -0.08 -4.40 11.74
C SER A 80 0.67 -5.71 12.04
N LYS A 81 0.58 -6.19 13.30
CA LYS A 81 1.38 -7.31 13.81
C LYS A 81 1.23 -8.62 13.02
N ASN A 82 0.09 -8.85 12.37
CA ASN A 82 -0.17 -10.07 11.61
C ASN A 82 -0.27 -9.80 10.08
N TYR A 83 0.17 -8.64 9.59
CA TYR A 83 0.11 -8.28 8.18
C TYR A 83 0.68 -9.37 7.26
N THR A 84 1.87 -9.88 7.58
CA THR A 84 2.57 -10.90 6.77
C THR A 84 2.01 -12.30 6.90
N SER A 85 1.04 -12.55 7.78
CA SER A 85 0.34 -13.84 7.81
C SER A 85 -0.55 -14.05 6.58
N SER A 86 -0.96 -12.96 5.92
CA SER A 86 -1.82 -12.98 4.75
C SER A 86 -1.00 -12.99 3.46
N THR A 87 -1.14 -14.04 2.67
CA THR A 87 -0.57 -14.11 1.32
C THR A 87 -1.18 -13.04 0.40
N TRP A 88 -2.44 -12.66 0.59
CA TRP A 88 -3.08 -11.55 -0.15
C TRP A 88 -2.42 -10.21 0.14
N CYS A 89 -2.29 -9.83 1.41
CA CYS A 89 -1.62 -8.56 1.77
C CYS A 89 -0.19 -8.49 1.22
N LEU A 90 0.51 -9.63 1.14
CA LEU A 90 1.86 -9.72 0.56
C LEU A 90 1.86 -9.62 -0.97
N ASN A 91 0.92 -10.25 -1.67
CA ASN A 91 0.79 -10.13 -3.13
C ASN A 91 0.40 -8.71 -3.55
N GLU A 92 -0.54 -8.09 -2.82
CA GLU A 92 -0.95 -6.71 -3.04
C GLU A 92 0.20 -5.74 -2.80
N LEU A 93 1.00 -5.95 -1.75
CA LEU A 93 2.22 -5.17 -1.49
C LEU A 93 3.20 -5.24 -2.67
N VAL A 94 3.42 -6.43 -3.23
CA VAL A 94 4.27 -6.60 -4.42
C VAL A 94 3.72 -5.79 -5.60
N ARG A 95 2.40 -5.84 -5.83
CA ARG A 95 1.78 -5.07 -6.91
C ARG A 95 1.92 -3.56 -6.69
N ILE A 96 1.69 -3.08 -5.48
CA ILE A 96 1.84 -1.66 -5.12
C ILE A 96 3.26 -1.17 -5.40
N LEU A 97 4.29 -1.95 -5.08
CA LEU A 97 5.68 -1.57 -5.37
C LEU A 97 6.02 -1.63 -6.87
N GLU A 98 5.32 -2.45 -7.66
CA GLU A 98 5.40 -2.36 -9.12
C GLU A 98 4.78 -1.04 -9.62
N CYS A 99 3.60 -0.65 -9.11
CA CYS A 99 2.96 0.62 -9.44
C CYS A 99 3.78 1.84 -8.99
N ARG A 100 4.49 1.72 -7.86
CA ARG A 100 5.40 2.75 -7.35
C ARG A 100 6.49 3.12 -8.36
N LYS A 101 7.00 2.15 -9.13
CA LYS A 101 7.99 2.39 -10.19
C LYS A 101 7.42 3.24 -11.33
N ASN A 102 6.10 3.31 -11.45
CA ASN A 102 5.37 4.07 -12.46
C ASN A 102 4.78 5.38 -11.88
N GLY A 103 5.26 5.84 -10.73
CA GLY A 103 4.90 7.14 -10.16
C GLY A 103 3.81 7.12 -9.08
N GLN A 104 3.26 5.96 -8.70
CA GLN A 104 2.37 5.87 -7.55
C GLN A 104 3.12 6.18 -6.24
N LEU A 105 2.55 7.03 -5.38
CA LEU A 105 3.12 7.30 -4.06
C LEU A 105 2.76 6.18 -3.08
N VAL A 106 3.73 5.73 -2.28
CA VAL A 106 3.52 4.70 -1.25
C VAL A 106 3.79 5.28 0.14
N LEU A 107 2.80 5.12 1.01
CA LEU A 107 2.75 5.72 2.35
C LEU A 107 2.57 4.64 3.42
N PRO A 108 3.66 4.11 4.00
CA PRO A 108 3.55 3.11 5.04
C PRO A 108 3.16 3.73 6.39
N VAL A 109 2.31 3.01 7.13
CA VAL A 109 1.93 3.29 8.52
C VAL A 109 2.24 2.06 9.36
N PHE A 110 3.11 2.21 10.34
CA PHE A 110 3.55 1.15 11.24
C PHE A 110 2.65 1.14 12.48
N TYR A 111 1.62 0.28 12.49
CA TYR A 111 0.62 0.17 13.56
C TYR A 111 1.09 -0.81 14.64
N LYS A 112 1.40 -0.25 15.81
CA LYS A 112 1.94 -0.93 17.00
C LYS A 112 3.19 -1.76 16.68
N GLY A 113 4.08 -1.16 15.90
CA GLY A 113 5.31 -1.76 15.40
C GLY A 113 6.28 -0.70 14.88
N SER A 114 7.41 -1.16 14.34
CA SER A 114 8.46 -0.28 13.80
C SER A 114 8.78 -0.61 12.33
N PRO A 115 9.27 0.38 11.56
CA PRO A 115 9.78 0.17 10.21
C PRO A 115 10.88 -0.88 10.19
N THR A 116 11.74 -0.91 11.22
CA THR A 116 12.80 -1.90 11.36
C THR A 116 12.26 -3.32 11.45
N GLU A 117 11.17 -3.54 12.20
CA GLU A 117 10.52 -4.86 12.25
C GLU A 117 9.99 -5.31 10.88
N VAL A 118 9.52 -4.38 10.04
CA VAL A 118 9.08 -4.66 8.67
C VAL A 118 10.26 -4.88 7.74
N SER A 119 11.24 -3.97 7.72
CA SER A 119 12.34 -3.95 6.76
C SER A 119 13.38 -5.04 6.99
N LYS A 120 13.58 -5.45 8.24
CA LYS A 120 14.44 -6.59 8.60
C LYS A 120 13.65 -7.89 8.80
N GLN A 121 12.33 -7.84 8.64
CA GLN A 121 11.42 -8.98 8.87
C GLN A 121 11.63 -9.63 10.25
N GLU A 122 11.74 -8.83 11.30
CA GLU A 122 11.94 -9.32 12.66
C GLU A 122 10.63 -9.78 13.31
N ARG A 123 10.73 -10.53 14.42
CA ARG A 123 9.59 -10.94 15.24
C ARG A 123 8.52 -11.67 14.42
N LYS A 124 7.25 -11.23 14.50
CA LYS A 124 6.13 -11.86 13.81
C LYS A 124 6.24 -11.79 12.29
N PHE A 125 6.93 -10.79 11.74
CA PHE A 125 7.11 -10.67 10.30
C PHE A 125 7.92 -11.84 9.76
N GLY A 126 9.08 -12.12 10.38
CA GLY A 126 9.96 -13.22 10.01
C GLY A 126 9.36 -14.60 10.27
N LEU A 127 8.68 -14.78 11.42
CA LEU A 127 8.01 -16.05 11.76
C LEU A 127 6.94 -16.41 10.73
N ALA A 128 6.12 -15.44 10.29
CA ALA A 128 5.11 -15.70 9.27
C ALA A 128 5.73 -16.01 7.90
N LEU A 129 6.82 -15.34 7.54
CA LEU A 129 7.55 -15.63 6.29
C LEU A 129 8.18 -17.02 6.30
N ALA A 130 8.78 -17.45 7.40
CA ALA A 130 9.33 -18.81 7.53
C ALA A 130 8.23 -19.87 7.34
N LYS A 131 7.04 -19.66 7.93
CA LYS A 131 5.89 -20.53 7.67
C LYS A 131 5.46 -20.53 6.20
N HIS A 132 5.53 -19.39 5.52
CA HIS A 132 5.27 -19.32 4.09
C HIS A 132 6.34 -20.03 3.27
N GLU A 133 7.62 -19.99 3.66
CA GLU A 133 8.69 -20.76 3.01
C GLU A 133 8.40 -22.26 3.08
N GLU A 134 7.85 -22.73 4.20
CA GLU A 134 7.42 -24.13 4.34
C GLU A 134 6.20 -24.48 3.48
N ASN A 135 5.23 -23.56 3.37
CA ASN A 135 4.01 -23.77 2.58
C ASN A 135 4.25 -23.65 1.06
N PHE A 136 5.24 -22.86 0.65
CA PHE A 136 5.57 -22.56 -0.73
C PHE A 136 6.97 -23.08 -1.11
N LYS A 137 7.37 -24.26 -0.60
CA LYS A 137 8.67 -24.89 -0.91
C LYS A 137 8.92 -25.04 -2.40
N ASP A 138 7.88 -25.34 -3.17
CA ASP A 138 7.96 -25.48 -4.64
C ASP A 138 7.93 -24.12 -5.37
N ASN A 139 7.73 -23.01 -4.65
CA ASN A 139 7.65 -21.66 -5.18
C ASN A 139 8.35 -20.64 -4.26
N MET A 140 9.59 -20.93 -3.89
CA MET A 140 10.40 -20.06 -3.02
C MET A 140 10.62 -18.67 -3.62
N SER A 141 10.60 -18.53 -4.95
CA SER A 141 10.73 -17.23 -5.62
C SER A 141 9.59 -16.27 -5.23
N LYS A 142 8.38 -16.78 -4.97
CA LYS A 142 7.25 -15.99 -4.49
C LYS A 142 7.51 -15.41 -3.10
N VAL A 143 8.02 -16.22 -2.17
CA VAL A 143 8.35 -15.75 -0.82
C VAL A 143 9.52 -14.76 -0.84
N GLN A 144 10.49 -14.98 -1.73
CA GLN A 144 11.59 -14.03 -1.91
C GLN A 144 11.11 -12.66 -2.40
N ARG A 145 10.14 -12.62 -3.32
CA ARG A 145 9.51 -11.35 -3.76
C ARG A 145 8.84 -10.63 -2.59
N TRP A 146 8.16 -11.36 -1.69
CA TRP A 146 7.56 -10.78 -0.49
C TRP A 146 8.61 -10.20 0.46
N ARG A 147 9.73 -10.90 0.69
CA ARG A 147 10.85 -10.39 1.50
C ARG A 147 11.42 -9.09 0.95
N ILE A 148 11.69 -9.06 -0.36
CA ILE A 148 12.20 -7.86 -1.04
C ILE A 148 11.21 -6.71 -0.89
N ALA A 149 9.91 -6.97 -1.11
CA ALA A 149 8.88 -5.96 -1.00
C ALA A 149 8.77 -5.37 0.42
N LEU A 150 8.83 -6.22 1.46
CA LEU A 150 8.82 -5.77 2.86
C LEU A 150 10.08 -4.95 3.22
N CYS A 151 11.25 -5.36 2.69
CA CYS A 151 12.49 -4.62 2.87
C CYS A 151 12.41 -3.21 2.24
N GLU A 152 11.95 -3.13 0.99
CA GLU A 152 11.80 -1.87 0.26
C GLU A 152 10.81 -0.94 0.98
N VAL A 153 9.59 -1.41 1.26
CA VAL A 153 8.54 -0.57 1.87
C VAL A 153 8.88 -0.16 3.31
N GLY A 154 9.53 -1.03 4.08
CA GLY A 154 9.96 -0.73 5.44
C GLY A 154 11.12 0.27 5.51
N SER A 155 11.78 0.54 4.37
CA SER A 155 12.82 1.56 4.24
C SER A 155 12.26 2.93 3.81
N LEU A 156 10.96 3.01 3.49
CA LEU A 156 10.31 4.27 3.13
C LEU A 156 9.94 5.08 4.38
N SER A 157 9.96 6.41 4.23
CA SER A 157 9.43 7.31 5.25
C SER A 157 7.94 7.08 5.45
N GLY A 158 7.54 6.87 6.70
CA GLY A 158 6.15 6.59 7.07
C GLY A 158 5.77 7.13 8.44
N TRP A 159 4.59 6.76 8.91
CA TRP A 159 4.10 7.14 10.23
C TRP A 159 4.10 5.96 11.18
N HIS A 160 4.26 6.25 12.47
CA HIS A 160 4.29 5.25 13.52
C HIS A 160 3.13 5.49 14.47
N TYR A 161 2.36 4.45 14.75
CA TYR A 161 1.28 4.51 15.72
C TYR A 161 1.51 3.48 16.83
N ASN A 162 1.96 3.90 18.01
CA ASN A 162 2.21 2.97 19.13
C ASN A 162 1.17 3.05 20.24
N ASN A 163 0.78 4.26 20.66
CA ASN A 163 -0.38 4.58 21.49
C ASN A 163 -0.49 6.11 21.57
N GLY A 164 -1.69 6.68 21.45
CA GLY A 164 -1.93 8.12 21.53
C GLY A 164 -1.82 8.90 20.20
N TYR A 165 -2.38 10.11 20.19
CA TYR A 165 -2.40 11.10 19.10
C TYR A 165 -2.84 10.60 17.71
N VAL A 166 -3.84 9.70 17.64
CA VAL A 166 -4.47 9.25 16.39
C VAL A 166 -4.78 10.43 15.46
N TYR A 167 -5.40 11.47 16.00
CA TYR A 167 -5.79 12.67 15.24
C TYR A 167 -4.61 13.46 14.67
N LEU A 168 -3.48 13.54 15.39
CA LEU A 168 -2.29 14.25 14.91
C LEU A 168 -1.67 13.51 13.72
N ILE A 169 -1.50 12.19 13.83
CA ILE A 169 -0.95 11.37 12.76
C ILE A 169 -1.85 11.44 11.53
N ILE A 170 -3.16 11.26 11.69
CA ILE A 170 -4.11 11.36 10.58
C ILE A 170 -4.07 12.77 9.98
N SER A 171 -4.03 13.83 10.78
CA SER A 171 -3.96 15.21 10.26
C SER A 171 -2.70 15.44 9.41
N LEU A 172 -1.54 14.93 9.86
CA LEU A 172 -0.28 15.01 9.11
C LEU A 172 -0.33 14.17 7.82
N MET A 173 -0.92 12.98 7.87
CA MET A 173 -1.14 12.16 6.67
C MET A 173 -2.00 12.90 5.65
N ILE A 174 -3.13 13.47 6.08
CA ILE A 174 -4.04 14.22 5.22
C ILE A 174 -3.37 15.46 4.63
N PHE A 175 -2.57 16.17 5.41
CA PHE A 175 -1.78 17.30 4.90
C PHE A 175 -0.82 16.85 3.79
N LYS A 176 -0.11 15.73 3.99
CA LYS A 176 0.76 15.15 2.97
C LYS A 176 -0.01 14.73 1.72
N ILE A 177 -1.12 14.00 1.87
CA ILE A 177 -1.96 13.56 0.75
C ILE A 177 -2.48 14.76 -0.06
N LYS A 178 -2.87 15.85 0.63
CA LYS A 178 -3.27 17.09 -0.05
C LYS A 178 -2.13 17.68 -0.87
N LEU A 179 -0.93 17.78 -0.31
CA LEU A 179 0.22 18.34 -1.01
C LEU A 179 0.51 17.59 -2.32
N GLU A 180 0.41 16.26 -2.28
CA GLU A 180 0.70 15.38 -3.42
C GLU A 180 -0.43 15.36 -4.47
N ARG A 181 -1.69 15.66 -4.08
CA ARG A 181 -2.84 15.73 -5.00
C ARG A 181 -2.80 16.96 -5.93
N PHE A 182 -2.08 18.02 -5.56
CA PHE A 182 -2.07 19.30 -6.28
C PHE A 182 -0.73 19.61 -6.99
N ILE A 183 0.14 18.61 -7.14
CA ILE A 183 1.37 18.65 -7.96
C ILE A 183 1.11 17.93 -9.27
#